data_AF-A0A8B6D6V3-F1
#
_entry.id   AF-A0A8B6D6V3-F1
#
_cell.length_a   1.000
_cell.length_b   1.000
_cell.length_c   1.000
_cell.angle_alpha   90.00
_cell.angle_beta   90.00
_cell.angle_gamma   90.00
#
_symmetry.space_group_name_H-M   'P 1'
#
loop_
_entity.id
_entity.type
_entity.pdbx_description
1 polymer ?
#
loop_
_entity_poly.entity_id
_entity_poly.type
_entity_poly.pdbx_seq_one_letter_code
_entity_poly.pdbx_strand_id
1 'polypeptide(L)'
;MFFYLVGAIFAFTFSLVYSCELITAPKCMNIGYTMTTFPNTLGHRSQTEATQDLKAIWPLVEIGCSASLRGFLCSYYFPKCDPAVKEISTILPSRYLCENSRKGCEPLMNKFGFPWPSNFECHKFPGGCEPTTIPMCAQKLKKKQISQPVWTQNPT
;
A
#
# COMPACT_ATOMS: atom_id res chain seq x y z
N MET A 1 13.57 5.49 -44.60
CA MET A 1 13.58 6.49 -43.52
C MET A 1 12.16 6.92 -43.16
N PHE A 2 11.28 5.97 -42.78
CA PHE A 2 9.89 6.25 -42.36
C PHE A 2 9.39 5.32 -41.23
N PHE A 3 10.13 4.26 -40.87
CA PHE A 3 9.72 3.30 -39.84
C PHE A 3 10.11 3.70 -38.39
N TYR A 4 11.02 4.67 -38.21
CA TYR A 4 11.45 5.12 -36.87
C TYR A 4 10.49 6.13 -36.22
N LEU A 5 9.72 6.88 -37.02
CA LEU A 5 8.78 7.88 -36.50
C LEU A 5 7.51 7.24 -35.91
N VAL A 6 7.05 6.11 -36.48
CA VAL A 6 5.86 5.40 -35.98
C VAL A 6 6.17 4.70 -34.64
N GLY A 7 7.38 4.15 -34.47
CA GLY A 7 7.82 3.54 -33.22
C GLY A 7 8.05 4.54 -32.07
N ALA A 8 8.51 5.76 -32.38
CA ALA A 8 8.70 6.81 -31.37
C ALA A 8 7.38 7.40 -30.85
N ILE A 9 6.34 7.47 -31.69
CA ILE A 9 5.00 7.93 -31.27
C ILE A 9 4.32 6.86 -30.40
N PHE A 10 4.48 5.57 -30.72
CA PHE A 10 3.96 4.47 -29.89
C PHE A 10 4.67 4.32 -28.53
N ALA A 11 5.88 4.86 -28.40
CA ALA A 11 6.62 4.88 -27.13
C ALA A 11 6.25 6.07 -26.22
N PHE A 12 5.48 7.06 -26.69
CA PHE A 12 5.30 8.33 -25.98
C PHE A 12 3.93 8.55 -25.33
N THR A 13 3.01 7.57 -25.34
CA THR A 13 1.66 7.77 -24.77
C THR A 13 1.20 6.72 -23.76
N PHE A 14 2.09 5.93 -23.15
CA PHE A 14 1.72 5.24 -21.91
C PHE A 14 1.77 6.25 -20.75
N SER A 15 0.77 7.12 -20.70
CA SER A 15 0.47 7.84 -19.47
C SER A 15 0.22 6.78 -18.39
N LEU A 16 1.02 6.79 -17.31
CA LEU A 16 0.64 6.09 -16.09
C LEU A 16 -0.68 6.70 -15.64
N VAL A 17 -1.79 6.03 -15.94
CA VAL A 17 -3.13 6.48 -15.52
C VAL A 17 -3.20 6.27 -14.02
N TYR A 18 -2.78 7.28 -13.27
CA TYR A 18 -3.06 7.38 -11.85
C TYR A 18 -4.55 7.71 -11.72
N SER A 19 -5.35 6.69 -11.39
CA SER A 19 -6.78 6.87 -11.11
C SER A 19 -7.05 6.47 -9.67
N CYS A 20 -7.84 7.29 -8.98
CA CYS A 20 -8.49 6.88 -7.75
C CYS A 20 -9.72 6.03 -8.09
N GLU A 21 -10.02 5.07 -7.24
CA GLU A 21 -11.24 4.27 -7.28
C GLU A 21 -11.81 4.10 -5.86
N LEU A 22 -13.12 3.85 -5.75
CA LEU A 22 -13.75 3.60 -4.46
C LEU A 22 -13.29 2.27 -3.87
N ILE A 23 -13.09 2.23 -2.55
CA ILE A 23 -12.87 0.98 -1.84
C ILE A 23 -14.16 0.14 -1.90
N THR A 24 -14.06 -1.03 -2.50
CA THR A 24 -15.16 -2.01 -2.63
C THR A 24 -14.97 -3.21 -1.71
N ALA A 25 -13.77 -3.40 -1.14
CA ALA A 25 -13.47 -4.47 -0.19
C ALA A 25 -14.23 -4.26 1.13
N PRO A 26 -15.25 -5.07 1.46
CA PRO A 26 -16.17 -4.74 2.55
C PRO A 26 -15.51 -4.61 3.93
N LYS A 27 -14.52 -5.47 4.15
CA LYS A 27 -13.69 -5.54 5.37
C LYS A 27 -12.82 -4.28 5.57
N CYS A 28 -12.55 -3.53 4.51
CA CYS A 28 -11.73 -2.31 4.53
C CYS A 28 -12.50 -1.02 4.22
N MET A 29 -13.83 -1.05 4.17
CA MET A 29 -14.63 0.17 4.13
C MET A 29 -14.59 0.90 5.49
N ASN A 30 -14.82 2.21 5.46
CA ASN A 30 -14.97 3.09 6.64
C ASN A 30 -13.74 3.14 7.58
N ILE A 31 -12.54 3.08 7.01
CA ILE A 31 -11.26 3.16 7.75
C ILE A 31 -10.71 4.60 7.86
N GLY A 32 -11.54 5.61 7.57
CA GLY A 32 -11.18 7.04 7.59
C GLY A 32 -10.98 7.68 6.20
N TYR A 33 -11.12 6.92 5.12
CA TYR A 33 -11.15 7.39 3.73
C TYR A 33 -11.89 6.39 2.85
N THR A 34 -12.27 6.81 1.64
CA THR A 34 -13.12 6.03 0.72
C THR A 34 -12.45 5.71 -0.62
N MET A 35 -11.39 6.42 -0.98
CA MET A 35 -10.72 6.31 -2.27
C MET A 35 -9.35 5.64 -2.13
N THR A 36 -9.06 4.69 -3.00
CA THR A 36 -7.79 3.96 -3.10
C THR A 36 -7.22 4.06 -4.52
N THR A 37 -5.98 3.63 -4.71
CA THR A 37 -5.35 3.52 -6.04
C THR A 37 -4.46 2.29 -6.13
N PHE A 38 -4.24 1.81 -7.35
CA PHE A 38 -3.40 0.65 -7.66
C PHE A 38 -2.48 0.98 -8.85
N PRO A 39 -1.27 0.36 -8.93
CA PRO A 39 -0.78 -0.70 -8.07
C PRO A 39 -0.39 -0.21 -6.66
N ASN A 40 -0.54 -1.08 -5.66
CA ASN A 40 -0.11 -0.78 -4.30
C ASN A 40 1.37 -1.17 -4.08
N THR A 41 1.94 -0.83 -2.92
CA THR A 41 3.35 -1.11 -2.59
C THR A 41 3.68 -2.58 -2.36
N LEU A 42 2.67 -3.44 -2.28
CA LEU A 42 2.82 -4.91 -2.20
C LEU A 42 2.86 -5.55 -3.60
N GLY A 43 2.68 -4.77 -4.67
CA GLY A 43 2.71 -5.25 -6.05
C GLY A 43 1.35 -5.64 -6.61
N HIS A 44 0.28 -5.57 -5.81
CA HIS A 44 -1.07 -5.85 -6.27
C HIS A 44 -1.50 -4.80 -7.29
N ARG A 45 -2.20 -5.23 -8.34
CA ARG A 45 -2.69 -4.38 -9.44
C ARG A 45 -4.17 -4.08 -9.36
N SER A 46 -4.89 -4.70 -8.42
CA SER A 46 -6.33 -4.51 -8.23
C SER A 46 -6.75 -4.74 -6.78
N GLN A 47 -7.91 -4.21 -6.41
CA GLN A 47 -8.56 -4.52 -5.14
C GLN A 47 -8.84 -6.01 -4.94
N THR A 48 -9.18 -6.73 -6.01
CA THR A 48 -9.46 -8.17 -5.96
C THR A 48 -8.22 -8.95 -5.53
N GLU A 49 -7.07 -8.65 -6.14
CA GLU A 49 -5.79 -9.27 -5.80
C GLU A 49 -5.39 -8.94 -4.36
N ALA A 50 -5.46 -7.66 -3.97
CA ALA A 50 -5.17 -7.24 -2.61
C ALA A 50 -6.10 -7.87 -1.57
N THR A 51 -7.40 -7.98 -1.87
CA THR A 51 -8.38 -8.65 -1.01
C THR A 51 -8.08 -10.13 -0.89
N GLN A 52 -7.64 -10.78 -1.97
CA GLN A 52 -7.33 -12.20 -1.96
C GLN A 52 -6.13 -12.51 -1.05
N ASP A 53 -5.06 -11.73 -1.13
CA ASP A 53 -3.90 -11.87 -0.24
C ASP A 53 -4.25 -11.53 1.22
N LEU A 54 -5.01 -10.44 1.44
CA LEU A 54 -5.43 -10.00 2.77
C LEU A 54 -6.25 -11.07 3.55
N LYS A 55 -6.96 -11.97 2.86
CA LYS A 55 -7.73 -13.04 3.51
C LYS A 55 -6.87 -13.94 4.39
N ALA A 56 -5.60 -14.17 4.04
CA ALA A 56 -4.71 -15.04 4.79
C ALA A 56 -4.42 -14.51 6.20
N ILE A 57 -4.34 -13.18 6.37
CA ILE A 57 -4.05 -12.54 7.66
C ILE A 57 -5.30 -12.09 8.41
N TRP A 58 -6.46 -12.01 7.73
CA TRP A 58 -7.70 -11.53 8.33
C TRP A 58 -8.16 -12.26 9.61
N PRO A 59 -7.91 -13.58 9.82
CA PRO A 59 -8.24 -14.23 11.08
C PRO A 59 -7.65 -13.52 12.31
N LEU A 60 -6.48 -12.86 12.21
CA LEU A 60 -5.92 -12.07 13.32
C LEU A 60 -6.77 -10.85 13.68
N VAL A 61 -7.42 -10.24 12.68
CA VAL A 61 -8.37 -9.13 12.90
C VAL A 61 -9.62 -9.64 13.62
N GLU A 62 -10.14 -10.79 13.22
CA GLU A 62 -11.33 -11.42 13.84
C GLU A 62 -11.05 -11.91 15.27
N ILE A 63 -9.84 -12.42 15.54
CA ILE A 63 -9.38 -12.75 16.90
C ILE A 63 -9.27 -11.48 17.77
N GLY A 64 -9.01 -10.32 17.16
CA GLY A 64 -8.96 -9.05 17.88
C GLY A 64 -7.70 -8.85 18.72
N CYS A 65 -6.56 -9.41 18.31
CA CYS A 65 -5.29 -9.25 19.02
C CYS A 65 -4.80 -7.79 19.16
N SER A 66 -5.24 -6.90 18.26
CA SER A 66 -5.01 -5.45 18.36
C SER A 66 -6.11 -4.67 17.65
N ALA A 67 -6.66 -3.64 18.30
CA ALA A 67 -7.63 -2.72 17.70
C ALA A 67 -7.04 -1.93 16.51
N SER A 68 -5.71 -1.79 16.45
CA SER A 68 -5.02 -1.08 15.35
C SER A 68 -4.85 -1.94 14.09
N LEU A 69 -4.95 -3.27 14.20
CA LEU A 69 -4.61 -4.19 13.10
C LEU A 69 -5.46 -3.97 11.83
N ARG A 70 -6.78 -3.78 11.98
CA ARG A 70 -7.65 -3.51 10.83
C ARG A 70 -7.21 -2.25 10.08
N GLY A 71 -6.97 -1.16 10.82
CA GLY A 71 -6.52 0.10 10.24
C GLY A 71 -5.16 -0.07 9.54
N PHE A 72 -4.21 -0.75 10.18
CA PHE A 72 -2.89 -1.03 9.62
C PHE A 72 -2.97 -1.79 8.30
N LEU A 73 -3.61 -2.96 8.30
CA LEU A 73 -3.69 -3.80 7.11
C LEU A 73 -4.44 -3.11 5.98
N CYS A 74 -5.61 -2.55 6.26
CA CYS A 74 -6.39 -1.91 5.20
C CYS A 74 -5.68 -0.68 4.61
N SER A 75 -5.01 0.14 5.43
CA SER A 75 -4.26 1.29 4.93
C SER A 75 -2.99 0.93 4.14
N TYR A 76 -2.44 -0.26 4.36
CA TYR A 76 -1.32 -0.76 3.56
C TYR A 76 -1.76 -1.43 2.26
N TYR A 77 -2.84 -2.21 2.30
CA TYR A 77 -3.37 -2.94 1.15
C TYR A 77 -4.16 -2.04 0.19
N PHE A 78 -4.86 -1.03 0.71
CA PHE A 78 -5.71 -0.10 -0.02
C PHE A 78 -5.23 1.34 0.21
N PRO A 79 -4.07 1.75 -0.28
CA PRO A 79 -3.48 3.05 0.04
C PRO A 79 -4.41 4.21 -0.34
N LYS A 80 -4.52 5.21 0.54
CA LYS A 80 -5.40 6.37 0.31
C LYS A 80 -5.01 7.09 -0.98
N CYS A 81 -6.02 7.36 -1.81
CA CYS A 81 -5.91 8.19 -3.00
C CYS A 81 -6.70 9.48 -2.79
N ASP A 82 -6.09 10.62 -3.09
CA ASP A 82 -6.77 11.92 -3.10
C ASP A 82 -6.76 12.47 -4.54
N PRO A 83 -7.93 12.58 -5.19
CA PRO A 83 -8.00 13.06 -6.58
C PRO A 83 -7.62 14.54 -6.72
N ALA A 84 -7.61 15.31 -5.63
CA ALA A 84 -7.21 16.72 -5.65
C ALA A 84 -5.69 16.90 -5.61
N VAL A 85 -4.94 15.87 -5.21
CA VAL A 85 -3.47 15.93 -5.11
C VAL A 85 -2.87 15.57 -6.48
N LYS A 86 -2.23 16.56 -7.12
CA LYS A 86 -1.58 16.40 -8.43
C LYS A 86 -0.23 15.67 -8.38
N GLU A 87 0.37 15.54 -7.20
CA GLU A 87 1.62 14.80 -7.00
C GLU A 87 1.32 13.36 -6.55
N ILE A 88 2.06 12.39 -7.09
CA ILE A 88 2.01 11.01 -6.61
C ILE A 88 2.70 10.96 -5.23
N SER A 89 1.93 11.15 -4.17
CA SER A 89 2.36 10.89 -2.80
C SER A 89 1.81 9.56 -2.34
N THR A 90 2.68 8.62 -1.97
CA THR A 90 2.24 7.38 -1.34
C THR A 90 1.89 7.66 0.12
N ILE A 91 0.61 7.54 0.45
CA ILE A 91 0.14 7.60 1.83
C ILE A 91 0.23 6.19 2.40
N LEU A 92 1.14 5.99 3.36
CA LEU A 92 1.37 4.71 4.03
C LEU A 92 0.77 4.74 5.45
N PRO A 93 0.51 3.58 6.07
CA PRO A 93 0.28 3.54 7.51
C PRO A 93 1.46 4.16 8.25
N SER A 94 1.17 4.81 9.38
CA SER A 94 2.22 5.30 10.28
C SER A 94 2.97 4.13 10.94
N ARG A 95 4.23 4.37 11.31
CA ARG A 95 5.00 3.46 12.15
C ARG A 95 4.28 3.15 13.47
N TYR A 96 3.67 4.17 14.08
CA TYR A 96 2.88 4.03 15.30
C TYR A 96 1.73 3.02 15.14
N LEU A 97 0.99 3.11 14.03
CA LEU A 97 -0.10 2.18 13.74
C LEU A 97 0.43 0.75 13.58
N CYS A 98 1.53 0.56 12.85
CA CYS A 98 2.20 -0.73 12.73
C CYS A 98 2.65 -1.30 14.08
N GLU A 99 3.34 -0.50 14.90
CA GLU A 99 3.89 -0.94 16.19
C GLU A 99 2.77 -1.37 17.14
N ASN A 100 1.64 -0.66 17.17
CA ASN A 100 0.47 -1.05 17.95
C ASN A 100 -0.20 -2.33 17.45
N SER A 101 -0.21 -2.56 16.12
CA SER A 101 -0.66 -3.83 15.55
C SER A 101 0.27 -4.98 15.93
N ARG A 102 1.58 -4.79 15.75
CA ARG A 102 2.61 -5.79 16.06
C ARG A 102 2.59 -6.16 17.54
N LYS A 103 2.58 -5.16 18.44
CA LYS A 103 2.58 -5.36 19.90
C LYS A 103 1.49 -6.32 20.38
N GLY A 104 0.29 -6.25 19.79
CA GLY A 104 -0.83 -7.13 20.16
C GLY A 104 -0.79 -8.49 19.45
N CYS A 105 -0.36 -8.54 18.19
CA CYS A 105 -0.56 -9.70 17.34
C CYS A 105 0.68 -10.58 17.14
N GLU A 106 1.89 -10.02 17.19
CA GLU A 106 3.13 -10.79 17.04
C GLU A 106 3.30 -11.89 18.10
N PRO A 107 3.01 -11.68 19.40
CA PRO A 107 3.08 -12.76 20.40
C PRO A 107 2.14 -13.93 20.08
N LEU A 108 0.95 -13.62 19.55
CA LEU A 108 -0.03 -14.62 19.12
C LEU A 108 0.47 -15.40 17.91
N MET A 109 1.01 -14.71 16.89
CA MET A 109 1.57 -15.37 15.71
C MET A 109 2.74 -16.30 16.10
N ASN A 110 3.67 -15.80 16.93
CA ASN A 110 4.82 -16.56 17.40
C ASN A 110 4.41 -17.83 18.16
N LYS A 111 3.33 -17.78 18.95
CA LYS A 111 2.77 -18.95 19.66
C LYS A 111 2.38 -20.09 18.71
N PHE A 112 1.98 -19.77 17.48
CA PHE A 112 1.63 -20.74 16.45
C PHE A 112 2.76 -20.99 15.44
N GLY A 113 3.97 -20.50 15.72
CA GLY A 113 5.14 -20.73 14.86
C GLY A 113 5.22 -19.83 13.62
N PHE A 114 4.41 -18.76 13.56
CA PHE A 114 4.46 -17.79 12.48
C PHE A 114 5.17 -16.51 12.95
N PRO A 115 6.31 -16.14 12.38
CA PRO A 115 6.95 -14.86 12.73
C PRO A 115 6.17 -13.68 12.16
N TRP A 116 6.38 -12.49 12.71
CA TRP A 116 5.86 -11.25 12.11
C TRP A 116 6.40 -11.10 10.68
N PRO A 117 5.54 -10.87 9.66
CA PRO A 117 5.97 -10.87 8.26
C PRO A 117 6.96 -9.75 7.95
N SER A 118 7.97 -10.05 7.14
CA SER A 118 9.04 -9.10 6.80
C SER A 118 8.52 -7.85 6.07
N ASN A 119 7.44 -7.97 5.29
CA ASN A 119 6.77 -6.86 4.61
C ASN A 119 5.96 -5.95 5.57
N PHE A 120 5.75 -6.37 6.82
CA PHE A 120 5.09 -5.60 7.88
C PHE A 120 6.06 -5.08 8.93
N GLU A 121 7.37 -5.18 8.70
CA GLU A 121 8.38 -4.64 9.62
C GLU A 121 8.22 -3.13 9.84
N CYS A 122 8.01 -2.71 11.08
CA CYS A 122 7.52 -1.35 11.36
C CYS A 122 8.51 -0.22 11.00
N HIS A 123 9.80 -0.54 10.92
CA HIS A 123 10.82 0.43 10.49
C HIS A 123 10.64 0.87 9.02
N LYS A 124 9.93 0.07 8.20
CA LYS A 124 9.62 0.39 6.79
C LYS A 124 8.59 1.50 6.64
N PHE A 125 7.83 1.80 7.69
CA PHE A 125 6.79 2.83 7.67
C PHE A 125 7.29 4.19 8.18
N PRO A 126 6.70 5.31 7.70
CA PRO A 126 6.97 6.65 8.20
C PRO A 126 6.85 6.77 9.72
N GLY A 127 7.90 7.28 10.36
CA GLY A 127 7.82 7.86 11.71
C GLY A 127 7.74 9.39 11.65
N GLY A 128 7.47 10.04 12.79
CA GLY A 128 7.58 11.49 12.96
C GLY A 128 6.39 12.32 12.49
N CYS A 129 5.31 11.68 12.05
CA CYS A 129 3.99 12.27 11.89
C CYS A 129 3.23 12.12 13.22
N GLU A 130 2.82 13.24 13.84
CA GLU A 130 2.22 13.28 15.17
C GLU A 130 0.89 12.46 15.23
N PRO A 131 0.70 11.56 16.22
CA PRO A 131 -0.38 10.56 16.23
C PRO A 131 -1.74 11.07 16.69
N THR A 132 -1.89 12.36 17.01
CA THR A 132 -3.03 12.82 17.81
C THR A 132 -4.39 12.72 17.09
N THR A 133 -4.42 12.58 15.76
CA THR A 133 -5.68 12.35 15.03
C THR A 133 -5.60 11.49 13.76
N ILE A 134 -4.42 11.23 13.17
CA ILE A 134 -4.33 10.60 11.83
C ILE A 134 -3.48 9.31 11.85
N PRO A 135 -4.06 8.12 11.62
CA PRO A 135 -3.33 6.84 11.64
C PRO A 135 -2.42 6.62 10.41
N MET A 136 -2.54 7.48 9.40
CA MET A 136 -1.84 7.40 8.11
C MET A 136 -0.90 8.59 7.92
N CYS A 137 0.22 8.38 7.24
CA CYS A 137 1.19 9.42 6.96
C CYS A 137 1.51 9.50 5.47
N ALA A 138 1.46 10.72 4.94
CA ALA A 138 1.96 10.99 3.60
C ALA A 138 3.49 11.03 3.63
N GLN A 139 4.14 10.20 2.82
CA GLN A 139 5.55 10.39 2.50
C GLN A 139 5.65 10.91 1.08
N LYS A 140 6.37 12.02 0.90
CA LYS A 140 6.80 12.43 -0.43
C LYS A 140 7.74 11.36 -0.96
N LEU A 141 7.36 10.70 -2.05
CA LEU A 141 8.28 9.83 -2.78
C LEU A 141 9.48 10.70 -3.17
N LYS A 142 10.66 10.39 -2.64
CA LYS A 142 11.88 11.09 -3.05
C LYS A 142 12.06 10.81 -4.54
N LYS A 143 12.32 11.86 -5.33
CA LYS A 143 12.44 11.90 -6.80
C LYS A 143 13.23 10.73 -7.44
N LYS A 144 14.08 10.05 -6.67
CA LYS A 144 14.85 8.85 -7.03
C LYS A 144 13.99 7.60 -7.33
N GLN A 145 12.75 7.52 -6.83
CA GLN A 145 11.82 6.40 -7.11
C GLN A 145 10.95 6.60 -8.36
N ILE A 146 10.99 7.78 -8.98
CA ILE A 146 10.25 8.09 -10.22
C ILE A 146 11.12 7.86 -11.47
N SER A 147 12.43 7.64 -11.29
CA SER A 147 13.40 7.61 -12.40
C SER A 147 13.74 6.22 -12.95
N GLN A 148 12.93 5.18 -12.73
CA GLN A 148 13.12 3.90 -13.43
C GLN A 148 11.74 3.32 -13.82
N PRO A 149 11.38 3.28 -15.11
CA PRO A 149 10.26 2.44 -15.53
C PRO A 149 10.59 0.98 -15.21
N VAL A 150 9.61 0.24 -14.66
CA VAL A 150 9.68 -1.20 -14.39
C VAL A 150 9.70 -1.96 -15.72
N TRP A 151 10.84 -1.94 -16.44
CA TRP A 151 11.13 -2.81 -17.60
C TRP A 151 12.63 -3.11 -17.76
N THR A 152 13.46 -2.97 -16.73
CA THR A 152 14.85 -3.44 -16.78
C THR A 152 15.06 -4.63 -15.88
N GLN A 153 14.46 -5.77 -16.22
CA GLN A 153 15.07 -7.07 -15.98
C GLN A 153 14.83 -7.95 -17.20
N ASN A 154 15.73 -7.82 -18.18
CA ASN A 154 15.98 -8.90 -19.13
C ASN A 154 16.91 -9.89 -18.41
N PRO A 155 16.54 -11.18 -18.25
CA PRO A 155 17.53 -12.21 -18.05
C PRO A 155 18.24 -12.50 -19.38
N THR A 156 19.56 -12.61 -19.28
CA THR A 156 20.53 -13.12 -20.26
C THR A 156 20.11 -14.40 -20.93
#